data_AF-A0A3P7MTT6-F1
#
_entry.id   AF-A0A3P7MTT6-F1
#
_cell.length_a   1.000
_cell.length_b   1.000
_cell.length_c   1.000
_cell.angle_alpha   90.00
_cell.angle_beta   90.00
_cell.angle_gamma   90.00
#
_symmetry.space_group_name_H-M   'P 1'
#
loop_
_entity.id
_entity.type
_entity.pdbx_description
1 polymer ?
#
loop_
_entity_poly.entity_id
_entity_poly.type
_entity_poly.pdbx_seq_one_letter_code
_entity_poly.pdbx_strand_id
1 'polypeptide(L)'
;MQDYKKTQKITWLADPSHCSDLRAELTQLTPLTCVTYGNLISKTILGKEDDFKQFVNPDSVKEESYLGDPQLRNLKRGDIIQLQRKGFYICDEPYRASHPATGRESPCVLIYIPDGATRTRPTAGSKFKAGDEPQAEQTRTSSRPSAAAAAAGKAALSPEEAAKQVEKERLKEEKKA
;
A
#
# COMPACT_ATOMS: atom_id res chain seq x y z
N MET A 1 10.19 -4.25 -37.42
CA MET A 1 10.20 -4.71 -36.01
C MET A 1 9.68 -3.57 -35.15
N GLN A 2 8.47 -3.68 -34.60
CA GLN A 2 8.05 -2.73 -33.57
C GLN A 2 8.89 -2.93 -32.30
N ASP A 3 9.42 -1.84 -31.75
CA ASP A 3 10.19 -1.81 -30.51
C ASP A 3 9.26 -1.48 -29.34
N TYR A 4 9.04 -2.43 -28.44
CA TYR A 4 8.12 -2.34 -27.29
C TYR A 4 8.85 -2.12 -25.95
N LYS A 5 10.15 -1.76 -25.97
CA LYS A 5 10.97 -1.62 -24.75
C LYS A 5 10.45 -0.53 -23.79
N LYS A 6 9.74 0.48 -24.30
CA LYS A 6 9.20 1.60 -23.50
C LYS A 6 7.71 1.45 -23.14
N THR A 7 7.08 0.33 -23.47
CA THR A 7 5.65 0.14 -23.20
C THR A 7 5.41 -0.14 -21.72
N GLN A 8 4.51 0.63 -21.12
CA GLN A 8 4.09 0.45 -19.73
C GLN A 8 3.48 -0.94 -19.53
N LYS A 9 3.88 -1.60 -18.44
CA LYS A 9 3.32 -2.90 -18.04
C LYS A 9 2.21 -2.66 -17.02
N ILE A 10 1.04 -3.22 -17.29
CA ILE A 10 -0.15 -3.12 -16.43
C ILE A 10 -0.66 -4.52 -16.10
N THR A 11 -1.46 -4.62 -15.04
CA THR A 11 -2.23 -5.81 -14.68
C THR A 11 -3.71 -5.44 -14.74
N TRP A 12 -4.56 -6.34 -15.22
CA TRP A 12 -5.98 -6.10 -15.47
C TRP A 12 -6.77 -7.40 -15.27
N LEU A 13 -8.07 -7.27 -15.00
CA LEU A 13 -9.03 -8.37 -14.98
C LEU A 13 -10.02 -8.18 -16.12
N ALA A 14 -10.44 -9.27 -16.75
CA ALA A 14 -11.45 -9.24 -17.78
C ALA A 14 -12.81 -8.86 -17.18
N ASP A 15 -13.59 -8.06 -17.91
CA ASP A 15 -14.96 -7.76 -17.52
C ASP A 15 -15.85 -9.00 -17.78
N PRO A 16 -16.52 -9.54 -16.75
CA PRO A 16 -17.42 -10.68 -16.89
C PRO A 16 -18.51 -10.47 -17.95
N SER A 17 -18.96 -9.23 -18.16
CA SER A 17 -20.03 -8.86 -19.08
C SER A 17 -19.66 -9.06 -20.55
N HIS A 18 -18.36 -8.93 -20.87
CA HIS A 18 -17.83 -9.03 -22.22
C HIS A 18 -17.24 -10.42 -22.53
N CYS A 19 -17.38 -11.36 -21.60
CA CYS A 19 -16.74 -12.67 -21.62
C CYS A 19 -17.76 -13.82 -21.53
N SER A 20 -18.99 -13.61 -22.01
CA SER A 20 -20.08 -14.60 -21.97
C SER A 20 -19.75 -15.93 -22.65
N ASP A 21 -18.81 -15.91 -23.59
CA ASP A 21 -18.40 -17.08 -24.37
C ASP A 21 -17.36 -17.95 -23.63
N LEU A 22 -16.82 -17.45 -22.50
CA LEU A 22 -15.91 -18.19 -21.63
C LEU A 22 -16.66 -19.03 -20.61
N ARG A 23 -16.01 -20.08 -20.11
CA ARG A 23 -16.54 -20.97 -19.07
C ARG A 23 -16.98 -20.14 -17.86
N ALA A 24 -18.16 -20.43 -17.31
CA ALA A 24 -18.74 -19.68 -16.19
C ALA A 24 -17.81 -19.57 -14.95
N GLU A 25 -16.95 -20.57 -14.73
CA GLU A 25 -15.94 -20.54 -13.67
C GLU A 25 -14.87 -19.45 -13.88
N LEU A 26 -14.61 -19.04 -15.12
CA LEU A 26 -13.63 -17.99 -15.47
C LEU A 26 -14.23 -16.58 -15.48
N THR A 27 -15.56 -16.46 -15.55
CA THR A 27 -16.26 -15.17 -15.49
C THR A 27 -16.59 -14.74 -14.06
N GLN A 28 -16.47 -15.66 -13.08
CA GLN A 28 -16.81 -15.38 -11.70
C GLN A 28 -15.62 -14.85 -10.90
N LEU A 29 -15.44 -13.52 -10.95
CA LEU A 29 -14.40 -12.83 -10.16
C LEU A 29 -14.51 -13.17 -8.67
N THR A 30 -13.36 -13.24 -8.00
CA THR A 30 -13.29 -13.57 -6.58
C THR A 30 -13.27 -12.29 -5.77
N PRO A 31 -14.20 -12.07 -4.83
CA PRO A 31 -14.09 -10.96 -3.91
C PRO A 31 -12.92 -11.21 -2.95
N LEU A 32 -12.04 -10.22 -2.83
CA LEU A 32 -10.87 -10.25 -1.98
C LEU A 32 -10.89 -9.06 -1.03
N THR A 33 -10.34 -9.26 0.15
CA THR A 33 -10.03 -8.22 1.10
C THR A 33 -8.53 -8.26 1.35
N CYS A 34 -7.81 -7.24 0.91
CA CYS A 34 -6.39 -7.08 1.19
C CYS A 34 -6.20 -6.24 2.46
N VAL A 35 -5.55 -6.80 3.47
CA VAL A 35 -5.21 -6.13 4.71
C VAL A 35 -3.72 -5.80 4.72
N THR A 36 -3.41 -4.53 4.93
CA THR A 36 -2.04 -4.04 5.08
C THR A 36 -1.82 -3.56 6.51
N TYR A 37 -0.87 -4.20 7.19
CA TYR A 37 -0.45 -3.80 8.52
C TYR A 37 0.76 -2.85 8.42
N GLY A 38 0.64 -1.70 9.08
CA GLY A 38 1.71 -0.73 9.26
C GLY A 38 2.29 -0.78 10.68
N ASN A 39 3.00 0.28 11.05
CA ASN A 39 3.57 0.39 12.40
C ASN A 39 2.47 0.65 13.43
N LEU A 40 2.48 -0.10 14.52
CA LEU A 40 1.54 0.04 15.64
C LEU A 40 1.80 1.32 16.46
N ILE A 41 3.04 1.80 16.47
CA ILE A 41 3.47 2.99 17.22
C ILE A 41 4.01 4.01 16.24
N SER A 42 3.56 5.25 16.34
CA SER A 42 3.95 6.36 15.46
C SER A 42 5.39 6.83 15.72
N LYS A 43 5.92 6.58 16.92
CA LYS A 43 7.26 6.98 17.37
C LYS A 43 8.21 5.77 17.35
N THR A 44 9.37 5.93 16.73
CA THR A 44 10.38 4.87 16.60
C THR A 44 10.97 4.43 17.94
N ILE A 45 11.08 5.37 18.89
CA ILE A 45 11.64 5.13 20.23
C ILE A 45 10.77 5.88 21.24
N LEU A 46 10.20 5.16 22.19
CA LEU A 46 9.48 5.74 23.33
C LEU A 46 10.50 6.07 24.44
N GLY A 47 10.41 7.26 25.03
CA GLY A 47 11.15 7.61 26.23
C GLY A 47 10.54 6.95 27.48
N LYS A 48 11.29 6.90 28.58
CA LYS A 48 10.83 6.31 29.85
C LYS A 48 9.60 7.02 30.47
N GLU A 49 9.37 8.27 30.10
CA GLU A 49 8.29 9.11 30.59
C GLU A 49 7.12 9.22 29.59
N ASP A 50 7.21 8.58 28.41
CA ASP A 50 6.16 8.64 27.38
C ASP A 50 5.05 7.60 27.65
N ASP A 51 3.78 8.02 27.64
CA ASP A 51 2.64 7.10 27.69
C ASP A 51 2.38 6.48 26.31
N PHE A 52 2.67 5.18 26.17
CA PHE A 52 2.54 4.44 24.92
C PHE A 52 1.15 4.56 24.29
N LYS A 53 0.09 4.75 25.09
CA LYS A 53 -1.30 4.88 24.62
C LYS A 53 -1.48 6.08 23.69
N GLN A 54 -0.72 7.15 23.92
CA GLN A 54 -0.79 8.37 23.11
C GLN A 54 -0.09 8.22 21.75
N PHE A 55 0.79 7.24 21.62
CA PHE A 55 1.58 7.00 20.42
C PHE A 55 1.06 5.80 19.60
N VAL A 56 -0.06 5.20 19.98
CA VAL A 56 -0.72 4.16 19.20
C VAL A 56 -1.20 4.75 17.88
N ASN A 57 -0.84 4.09 16.78
CA ASN A 57 -1.26 4.47 15.44
C ASN A 57 -2.64 3.86 15.12
N PRO A 58 -3.71 4.68 15.01
CA PRO A 58 -5.03 4.19 14.63
C PRO A 58 -5.08 3.69 13.18
N ASP A 59 -4.20 4.20 12.30
CA ASP A 59 -4.10 3.81 10.88
C ASP A 59 -3.12 2.65 10.66
N SER A 60 -2.83 1.88 11.71
CA SER A 60 -1.93 0.71 11.65
C SER A 60 -2.50 -0.46 10.84
N VAL A 61 -3.82 -0.44 10.56
CA VAL A 61 -4.49 -1.44 9.72
C VAL A 61 -5.21 -0.72 8.59
N LYS A 62 -4.93 -1.13 7.35
CA LYS A 62 -5.64 -0.64 6.17
C LYS A 62 -6.26 -1.82 5.44
N GLU A 63 -7.57 -1.80 5.33
CA GLU A 63 -8.35 -2.79 4.60
C GLU A 63 -8.77 -2.21 3.25
N GLU A 64 -8.50 -2.95 2.18
CA GLU A 64 -8.86 -2.57 0.81
C GLU A 64 -9.58 -3.73 0.13
N SER A 65 -10.80 -3.50 -0.34
CA SER A 65 -11.57 -4.49 -1.07
C SER A 65 -11.15 -4.53 -2.54
N TYR A 66 -10.94 -5.73 -3.07
CA TYR A 66 -10.53 -5.98 -4.45
C TYR A 66 -11.38 -7.06 -5.10
N LEU A 67 -11.40 -7.05 -6.43
CA LEU A 67 -11.78 -8.21 -7.22
C LEU A 67 -10.51 -8.88 -7.71
N GLY A 68 -10.54 -10.21 -7.74
CA GLY A 68 -9.43 -11.05 -8.13
C GLY A 68 -9.80 -12.08 -9.16
N ASP A 69 -8.77 -12.76 -9.65
CA ASP A 69 -8.92 -13.90 -10.54
C ASP A 69 -9.77 -15.00 -9.88
N PRO A 70 -10.65 -15.69 -10.63
CA PRO A 70 -11.36 -16.88 -10.16
C PRO A 70 -10.48 -17.95 -9.51
N GLN A 71 -9.22 -18.08 -9.93
CA GLN A 71 -8.27 -19.04 -9.35
C GLN A 71 -8.00 -18.82 -7.86
N LEU A 72 -8.23 -17.60 -7.35
CA LEU A 72 -8.03 -17.27 -5.94
C LEU A 72 -9.06 -17.95 -5.02
N ARG A 73 -10.15 -18.51 -5.57
CA ARG A 73 -11.12 -19.33 -4.82
C ARG A 73 -10.53 -20.62 -4.28
N ASN A 74 -9.47 -21.13 -4.93
CA ASN A 74 -8.86 -22.41 -4.59
C ASN A 74 -7.75 -22.27 -3.53
N LEU A 75 -7.49 -21.05 -3.05
CA LEU A 75 -6.48 -20.80 -2.02
C LEU A 75 -6.88 -21.39 -0.68
N LYS A 76 -5.89 -21.90 0.03
CA LYS A 76 -6.03 -22.39 1.40
C LYS A 76 -5.41 -21.39 2.37
N ARG A 77 -5.88 -21.46 3.62
CA ARG A 77 -5.26 -20.71 4.71
C ARG A 77 -3.77 -21.04 4.80
N GLY A 78 -2.93 -20.01 4.84
CA GLY A 78 -1.49 -20.10 4.90
C GLY A 78 -0.80 -20.09 3.53
N ASP A 79 -1.53 -20.16 2.42
CA ASP A 79 -0.93 -20.08 1.09
C ASP A 79 -0.37 -18.67 0.85
N ILE A 80 0.86 -18.61 0.34
CA ILE A 80 1.54 -17.37 -0.04
C ILE A 80 1.42 -17.20 -1.55
N ILE A 81 0.83 -16.09 -1.97
CA ILE A 81 0.62 -15.73 -3.36
C ILE A 81 1.30 -14.42 -3.70
N GLN A 82 1.60 -14.21 -4.98
CA GLN A 82 2.11 -12.94 -5.48
C GLN A 82 1.08 -12.32 -6.42
N LEU A 83 0.49 -11.20 -5.99
CA LEU A 83 -0.33 -10.39 -6.87
C LEU A 83 0.58 -9.50 -7.73
N GLN A 84 0.44 -9.60 -9.04
CA GLN A 84 1.34 -8.94 -9.99
C GLN A 84 1.34 -7.42 -9.77
N ARG A 85 2.54 -6.84 -9.60
CA ARG A 85 2.76 -5.41 -9.28
C ARG A 85 2.13 -4.92 -7.96
N LYS A 86 1.49 -5.80 -7.19
CA LYS A 86 0.88 -5.51 -5.89
C LYS A 86 1.68 -6.06 -4.71
N GLY A 87 2.44 -7.13 -4.88
CA GLY A 87 3.33 -7.71 -3.86
C GLY A 87 2.96 -9.12 -3.45
N PHE A 88 3.56 -9.58 -2.36
CA PHE A 88 3.27 -10.89 -1.75
C PHE A 88 2.19 -10.76 -0.69
N TYR A 89 1.30 -11.75 -0.66
CA TYR A 89 0.21 -11.84 0.30
C TYR A 89 0.12 -13.26 0.82
N ILE A 90 -0.28 -13.40 2.09
CA ILE A 90 -0.63 -14.69 2.70
C ILE A 90 -2.16 -14.74 2.88
N CYS A 91 -2.76 -15.88 2.55
CA CYS A 91 -4.18 -16.10 2.78
C CYS A 91 -4.42 -16.39 4.26
N ASP A 92 -5.14 -15.51 4.95
CA ASP A 92 -5.57 -15.75 6.33
C ASP A 92 -6.91 -16.51 6.36
N GLU A 93 -7.88 -16.03 5.59
CA GLU A 93 -9.17 -16.72 5.41
C GLU A 93 -9.43 -17.00 3.93
N PRO A 94 -9.62 -18.28 3.54
CA PRO A 94 -9.91 -18.63 2.17
C PRO A 94 -11.33 -18.19 1.78
N TYR A 95 -11.56 -17.99 0.48
CA TYR A 95 -12.89 -17.71 -0.05
C TYR A 95 -13.89 -18.80 0.39
N ARG A 96 -15.07 -18.38 0.84
CA ARG A 96 -16.18 -19.29 1.13
C ARG A 96 -17.42 -18.84 0.36
N ALA A 97 -17.97 -19.74 -0.46
CA ALA A 97 -19.19 -19.48 -1.20
C ALA A 97 -20.40 -19.21 -0.27
N SER A 98 -20.40 -19.76 0.94
CA SER A 98 -21.40 -19.48 1.97
C SER A 98 -20.76 -19.45 3.35
N HIS A 99 -20.89 -18.32 4.04
CA HIS A 99 -20.42 -18.15 5.40
C HIS A 99 -21.40 -18.79 6.40
N PRO A 100 -20.92 -19.60 7.37
CA PRO A 100 -21.80 -20.29 8.32
C PRO A 100 -22.72 -19.36 9.13
N ALA A 101 -22.27 -18.12 9.40
CA ALA A 101 -23.02 -17.19 10.24
C ALA A 101 -24.00 -16.28 9.48
N THR A 102 -23.77 -16.04 8.17
CA THR A 102 -24.53 -15.04 7.41
C THR A 102 -25.16 -15.60 6.13
N GLY A 103 -24.79 -16.80 5.71
CA GLY A 103 -25.26 -17.47 4.50
C GLY A 103 -24.80 -16.80 3.20
N ARG A 104 -24.05 -15.69 3.26
CA ARG A 104 -23.54 -14.94 2.10
C ARG A 104 -22.13 -15.37 1.73
N GLU A 105 -21.68 -15.03 0.53
CA GLU A 105 -20.29 -15.27 0.14
C GLU A 105 -19.33 -14.45 1.02
N SER A 106 -18.26 -15.10 1.48
CA SER A 106 -17.18 -14.45 2.23
C SER A 106 -16.01 -14.20 1.30
N PRO A 107 -15.49 -12.95 1.25
CA PRO A 107 -14.29 -12.65 0.49
C PRO A 107 -13.08 -13.42 1.02
N CYS A 108 -12.10 -13.65 0.15
CA CYS A 108 -10.81 -14.18 0.59
C CYS A 108 -10.02 -13.06 1.27
N VAL A 109 -9.57 -13.29 2.51
CA VAL A 109 -8.79 -12.33 3.29
C VAL A 109 -7.31 -12.60 3.07
N LEU A 110 -6.63 -11.58 2.54
CA LEU A 110 -5.22 -11.61 2.17
C LEU A 110 -4.45 -10.60 3.00
N ILE A 111 -3.45 -11.06 3.74
CA ILE A 111 -2.55 -10.19 4.51
C ILE A 111 -1.33 -9.88 3.68
N TYR A 112 -1.02 -8.60 3.53
CA TYR A 112 0.18 -8.16 2.83
C TYR A 112 1.45 -8.54 3.61
N ILE A 113 2.40 -9.21 2.93
CA ILE A 113 3.71 -9.55 3.48
C ILE A 113 4.73 -8.48 3.04
N PRO A 114 5.27 -7.67 3.97
CA PRO A 114 6.25 -6.66 3.64
C PRO A 114 7.57 -7.28 3.18
N ASP A 115 7.95 -7.01 1.93
CA ASP A 115 9.16 -7.49 1.27
C ASP A 115 10.44 -6.72 1.70
N GLY A 116 10.43 -6.08 2.87
CA GLY A 116 11.55 -5.27 3.39
C GLY A 116 11.89 -4.00 2.59
N ALA A 117 11.38 -3.83 1.37
CA ALA A 117 11.54 -2.62 0.57
C ALA A 117 10.70 -1.48 1.19
N THR A 118 11.37 -0.54 1.87
CA THR A 118 10.77 0.63 2.55
C THR A 118 10.11 1.65 1.63
N ARG A 119 10.16 1.44 0.31
CA ARG A 119 9.53 2.31 -0.68
C ARG A 119 8.11 1.84 -0.92
N THR A 120 7.16 2.74 -0.68
CA THR A 120 5.76 2.55 -1.06
C THR A 120 5.69 2.10 -2.52
N ARG A 121 5.10 0.92 -2.76
CA ARG A 121 4.99 0.44 -4.14
C ARG A 121 4.09 1.39 -4.91
N PRO A 122 4.47 1.81 -6.12
CA PRO A 122 3.68 2.76 -6.90
C PRO A 122 2.42 2.07 -7.41
N THR A 123 1.36 2.05 -6.60
CA THR A 123 -0.01 1.76 -7.03
C THR A 123 -0.55 2.90 -7.92
N ALA A 124 0.05 4.10 -7.86
CA ALA A 124 -0.31 5.26 -8.66
C ALA A 124 0.48 5.34 -9.98
N GLY A 125 0.15 4.48 -10.94
CA GLY A 125 0.66 4.54 -12.31
C GLY A 125 -0.39 4.90 -13.37
N SER A 126 -1.62 5.21 -12.96
CA SER A 126 -2.72 5.54 -13.85
C SER A 126 -2.96 7.05 -13.87
N LYS A 127 -2.39 7.74 -14.85
CA LYS A 127 -2.94 9.01 -15.33
C LYS A 127 -4.21 8.72 -16.15
N PHE A 128 -5.23 8.14 -15.52
CA PHE A 128 -6.57 8.13 -16.09
C PHE A 128 -7.34 9.27 -15.41
N LYS A 129 -7.39 10.40 -16.10
CA LYS A 129 -8.25 11.53 -15.74
C LYS A 129 -9.64 11.20 -16.29
N ALA A 130 -10.57 10.84 -15.41
CA ALA A 130 -11.99 10.74 -15.74
C ALA A 130 -12.62 12.13 -15.56
N GLY A 131 -13.19 12.68 -16.64
CA GLY A 131 -14.27 13.68 -16.66
C GLY A 131 -13.95 15.13 -16.25
N ASP A 132 -13.98 16.03 -17.25
CA ASP A 132 -14.40 17.46 -17.20
C ASP A 132 -15.68 17.68 -16.36
N GLU A 133 -16.01 18.82 -15.72
CA GLU A 133 -15.48 20.21 -15.61
C GLU A 133 -16.32 20.93 -14.48
N PRO A 134 -16.11 22.22 -14.07
CA PRO A 134 -15.34 23.27 -14.72
C PRO A 134 -14.18 23.84 -13.90
N GLN A 135 -13.14 24.22 -14.64
CA GLN A 135 -11.97 24.93 -14.19
C GLN A 135 -12.18 26.42 -14.51
N ALA A 136 -12.31 27.26 -13.48
CA ALA A 136 -12.13 28.70 -13.64
C ALA A 136 -10.63 29.02 -13.66
N GLU A 137 -10.13 29.25 -14.87
CA GLU A 137 -9.15 30.26 -15.29
C GLU A 137 -8.05 30.67 -14.30
N GLN A 138 -6.79 30.41 -14.65
CA GLN A 138 -5.74 31.44 -14.51
C GLN A 138 -4.55 31.20 -15.44
N THR A 139 -4.49 32.09 -16.42
CA THR A 139 -3.53 32.23 -17.51
C THR A 139 -2.12 32.51 -17.00
N ARG A 140 -1.14 31.82 -17.58
CA ARG A 140 0.30 32.10 -17.43
C ARG A 140 0.67 33.37 -18.22
N THR A 141 1.36 34.31 -17.58
CA THR A 141 2.36 35.14 -18.28
C THR A 141 3.62 35.30 -17.43
N SER A 142 4.73 35.26 -18.14
CA SER A 142 6.12 35.20 -17.71
C SER A 142 6.75 36.57 -17.46
N SER A 143 7.57 36.72 -16.42
CA SER A 143 8.78 37.55 -16.45
C SER A 143 9.75 37.21 -15.31
N ARG A 144 11.04 37.46 -15.56
CA ARG A 144 12.27 37.02 -14.88
C ARG A 144 12.65 37.95 -13.69
N PRO A 145 13.79 37.74 -13.01
CA PRO A 145 13.92 37.46 -11.58
C PRO A 145 14.19 38.70 -10.69
N SER A 146 13.91 38.62 -9.39
CA SER A 146 14.50 39.52 -8.39
C SER A 146 14.56 38.87 -7.02
N ALA A 147 15.57 39.25 -6.26
CA ALA A 147 16.11 38.61 -5.08
C ALA A 147 15.35 38.91 -3.78
N ALA A 148 15.67 38.07 -2.78
CA ALA A 148 15.71 38.31 -1.34
C ALA A 148 14.55 37.79 -0.45
N ALA A 149 15.00 37.26 0.70
CA ALA A 149 14.32 36.97 1.97
C ALA A 149 13.83 35.53 2.25
N ALA A 150 14.78 34.73 2.76
CA ALA A 150 14.73 33.86 3.95
C ALA A 150 13.36 33.42 4.53
N ALA A 151 13.16 32.11 4.74
CA ALA A 151 13.38 31.45 6.03
C ALA A 151 12.80 30.00 6.10
N ALA A 152 13.69 29.07 6.45
CA ALA A 152 13.50 27.88 7.30
C ALA A 152 12.36 26.86 7.02
N GLY A 153 12.75 25.68 6.56
CA GLY A 153 12.04 24.41 6.76
C GLY A 153 13.05 23.27 6.85
N LYS A 154 13.46 22.91 8.08
CA LYS A 154 14.49 21.89 8.34
C LYS A 154 14.04 20.52 7.85
N ALA A 155 14.94 19.87 7.12
CA ALA A 155 14.83 18.50 6.65
C ALA A 155 14.61 17.53 7.82
N ALA A 156 13.61 16.67 7.68
CA ALA A 156 13.44 15.48 8.50
C ALA A 156 14.66 14.57 8.32
N LEU A 157 15.39 14.31 9.41
CA LEU A 157 16.52 13.38 9.40
C LEU A 157 16.04 11.93 9.22
N SER A 158 16.90 11.13 8.59
CA SER A 158 16.62 9.74 8.25
C SER A 158 16.56 8.87 9.52
N PRO A 159 15.68 7.86 9.59
CA PRO A 159 15.56 6.92 10.72
C PRO A 159 16.90 6.27 11.12
N GLU A 160 17.83 6.16 10.18
CA GLU A 160 19.17 5.61 10.41
C GLU A 160 20.07 6.51 11.27
N GLU A 161 19.91 7.83 11.17
CA GLU A 161 20.70 8.79 11.94
C GLU A 161 20.24 8.83 13.41
N ALA A 162 18.93 8.68 13.64
CA ALA A 162 18.36 8.57 14.98
C ALA A 162 18.83 7.31 15.72
N ALA A 163 18.90 6.16 15.04
CA ALA A 163 19.41 4.91 15.63
C ALA A 163 20.90 5.02 16.02
N LYS A 164 21.72 5.61 15.13
CA LYS A 164 23.16 5.83 15.39
C LYS A 164 23.41 6.82 16.53
N GLN A 165 22.55 7.82 16.70
CA GLN A 165 22.67 8.80 17.78
C GLN A 165 22.46 8.15 19.16
N VAL A 166 21.43 7.29 19.27
CA VAL A 166 21.09 6.60 20.52
C VAL A 166 22.13 5.55 20.90
N GLU A 167 22.68 4.83 19.93
CA GLU A 167 23.76 3.88 20.19
C GLU A 167 25.05 4.58 20.64
N LYS A 168 25.34 5.75 20.07
CA LYS A 168 26.45 6.61 20.50
C LYS A 168 26.23 7.19 21.90
N GLU A 169 24.99 7.51 22.27
CA GLU A 169 24.66 7.96 23.63
C GLU A 169 24.77 6.82 24.64
N ARG A 170 24.30 5.61 24.30
CA ARG A 170 24.45 4.43 25.16
C ARG A 170 25.92 4.10 25.42
N LEU A 171 26.77 4.12 24.38
CA LEU A 171 28.22 3.91 24.53
C LEU A 171 28.92 5.01 25.35
N LYS A 172 28.40 6.24 25.35
CA LYS A 172 28.96 7.33 26.17
C LYS A 172 28.58 7.18 27.63
N GLU A 173 27.38 6.70 27.91
CA GLU A 173 26.91 6.45 29.27
C GLU A 173 27.65 5.25 29.88
N GLU A 174 27.87 4.19 29.09
CA GLU A 174 28.62 3.00 29.50
C GLU A 174 30.12 3.27 29.75
N LYS A 175 30.71 4.27 29.08
CA LYS A 175 32.09 4.73 29.31
C LYS A 175 32.24 5.73 30.46
N LYS A 176 31.12 6.20 31.02
CA LYS A 176 31.08 7.16 32.13
C LYS A 176 30.75 6.49 33.47
N ALA A 177 30.42 5.19 33.46
CA ALA A 177 30.37 4.30 34.62
C ALA A 177 31.73 3.64 34.84
#